data_AF-A0A359E889-F1
#
_entry.id   AF-A0A359E889-F1
#
_cell.length_a   1.000
_cell.length_b   1.000
_cell.length_c   1.000
_cell.angle_alpha   90.00
_cell.angle_beta   90.00
_cell.angle_gamma   90.00
#
_symmetry.space_group_name_H-M   'P 1'
#
loop_
_entity.id
_entity.type
_entity.pdbx_description
1 polymer ?
#
loop_
_entity_poly.entity_id
_entity_poly.type
_entity_poly.pdbx_seq_one_letter_code
_entity_poly.pdbx_strand_id
1 'polypeptide(L)'
;MPTVADIDKDGDLDLIAGESGGGVVLFRNTGSESSPEFTLESDYFMDIKADSRSVPALYDIDSDGDLDLFLGTKIDGYLFYRNNGSAEQPSFTKESFPFNIDFIQLGTPHFVDFDGDGVAEFLSGTRGGGLLYYSK
;
A
#
# COMPACT_ATOMS: atom_id res chain seq x y z
N MET A 1 -2.88 10.16 -1.07
CA MET A 1 -1.40 10.26 -0.95
C MET A 1 -0.81 9.25 -1.93
N PRO A 2 0.33 9.53 -2.58
CA PRO A 2 1.00 8.55 -3.43
C PRO A 2 2.00 7.68 -2.65
N THR A 3 2.27 6.50 -3.21
CA THR A 3 3.44 5.65 -2.95
C THR A 3 4.00 5.17 -4.29
N VAL A 4 5.24 4.67 -4.28
CA VAL A 4 5.85 4.06 -5.46
C VAL A 4 6.30 2.63 -5.15
N ALA A 5 6.19 1.75 -6.14
CA ALA A 5 6.68 0.37 -6.09
C ALA A 5 6.76 -0.19 -7.51
N ASP A 6 7.65 -1.16 -7.72
CA ASP A 6 7.69 -1.95 -8.96
C ASP A 6 6.57 -3.00 -8.88
N ILE A 7 5.39 -2.71 -9.44
CA ILE A 7 4.19 -3.56 -9.24
C ILE A 7 4.12 -4.71 -10.25
N ASP A 8 4.73 -4.61 -11.43
CA ASP A 8 4.78 -5.69 -12.43
C ASP A 8 6.15 -6.36 -12.59
N LYS A 9 7.13 -5.96 -11.79
CA LYS A 9 8.51 -6.49 -11.80
C LYS A 9 9.25 -6.27 -13.11
N ASP A 10 8.98 -5.18 -13.81
CA ASP A 10 9.73 -4.82 -15.01
C ASP A 10 11.06 -4.09 -14.69
N GLY A 11 11.30 -3.80 -13.41
CA GLY A 11 12.52 -3.16 -12.91
C GLY A 11 12.44 -1.65 -12.84
N ASP A 12 11.25 -1.06 -13.03
CA ASP A 12 11.01 0.35 -12.79
C ASP A 12 9.90 0.60 -11.77
N LEU A 13 9.82 1.84 -11.24
CA LEU A 13 8.88 2.16 -10.17
C LEU A 13 7.60 2.76 -10.73
N ASP A 14 6.48 2.12 -10.41
CA ASP A 14 5.13 2.61 -10.68
C ASP A 14 4.62 3.53 -9.58
N LEU A 15 3.62 4.34 -9.91
CA LEU A 15 3.00 5.29 -8.99
C LEU A 15 1.59 4.82 -8.62
N ILE A 16 1.38 4.58 -7.33
CA ILE A 16 0.07 4.23 -6.76
C ILE A 16 -0.42 5.40 -5.93
N ALA A 17 -1.64 5.88 -6.18
CA ALA A 17 -2.21 7.04 -5.50
C ALA A 17 -3.58 6.74 -4.89
N GLY A 18 -3.74 7.08 -3.61
CA GLY A 18 -5.04 7.04 -2.96
C GLY A 18 -5.87 8.30 -3.23
N GLU A 19 -7.16 8.11 -3.48
CA GLU A 19 -8.12 9.16 -3.83
C GLU A 19 -9.00 9.61 -2.65
N SER A 20 -9.55 10.82 -2.78
CA SER A 20 -10.48 11.37 -1.79
C SER A 20 -11.76 10.54 -1.61
N GLY A 21 -12.22 9.88 -2.68
CA GLY A 21 -13.37 8.97 -2.70
C GLY A 21 -13.05 7.55 -2.20
N GLY A 22 -11.83 7.30 -1.72
CA GLY A 22 -11.40 6.01 -1.18
C GLY A 22 -10.93 4.99 -2.22
N GLY A 23 -10.98 5.33 -3.51
CA GLY A 23 -10.38 4.53 -4.58
C GLY A 23 -8.85 4.58 -4.56
N VAL A 24 -8.23 3.67 -5.29
CA VAL A 24 -6.78 3.61 -5.52
C VAL A 24 -6.55 3.68 -7.03
N VAL A 25 -5.62 4.52 -7.45
CA VAL A 25 -5.27 4.75 -8.85
C VAL A 25 -3.86 4.23 -9.08
N LEU A 26 -3.66 3.54 -10.20
CA LEU A 26 -2.35 3.08 -10.64
C LEU A 26 -1.94 3.85 -11.91
N PHE A 27 -0.75 4.44 -11.85
CA PHE A 27 -0.05 4.95 -13.01
C PHE A 27 1.14 4.06 -13.28
N ARG A 28 1.14 3.42 -14.45
CA ARG A 28 2.26 2.65 -14.98
C ARG A 28 3.37 3.59 -15.40
N ASN A 29 4.59 3.34 -14.99
CA ASN A 29 5.74 3.95 -15.60
C ASN A 29 6.04 3.19 -16.90
N THR A 30 5.83 3.87 -18.03
CA THR A 30 6.10 3.33 -19.38
C THR A 30 7.45 3.80 -19.92
N GLY A 31 8.24 4.47 -19.07
CA GLY A 31 9.52 5.07 -19.40
C GLY A 31 10.69 4.16 -19.01
N SER A 32 11.59 4.69 -18.17
CA SER A 32 12.67 3.92 -17.57
C SER A 32 12.96 4.45 -16.17
N GLU A 33 13.70 3.69 -15.36
CA GLU A 33 14.15 4.11 -14.02
C GLU A 33 14.79 5.51 -14.03
N SER A 34 15.59 5.83 -15.04
CA SER A 34 16.30 7.12 -15.16
C SER A 34 15.50 8.25 -15.81
N SER A 35 14.37 7.92 -16.44
CA SER A 35 13.50 8.86 -17.16
C SER A 35 12.06 8.34 -17.12
N PRO A 36 11.37 8.46 -15.97
CA PRO A 36 10.05 7.88 -15.80
C PRO A 36 8.97 8.63 -16.58
N GLU A 37 8.02 7.89 -17.15
CA GLU A 37 6.86 8.42 -17.88
C GLU A 37 5.60 7.74 -17.37
N PHE A 38 4.76 8.46 -16.62
CA PHE A 38 3.59 7.87 -15.98
C PHE A 38 2.33 7.97 -16.85
N THR A 39 1.76 6.82 -17.18
CA THR A 39 0.47 6.69 -17.87
C THR A 39 -0.57 6.13 -16.91
N LEU A 40 -1.77 6.71 -16.88
CA LEU A 40 -2.88 6.17 -16.10
C LEU A 40 -3.24 4.77 -16.64
N GLU A 41 -3.05 3.74 -15.83
CA GLU A 41 -3.42 2.37 -16.18
C GLU A 41 -4.82 2.04 -15.68
N SER A 42 -5.13 2.42 -14.43
CA SER A 42 -6.45 2.18 -13.83
C SER A 42 -6.81 3.29 -12.85
N ASP A 43 -8.01 3.84 -12.99
CA ASP A 43 -8.64 4.76 -12.05
C ASP A 43 -9.38 4.05 -10.90
N TYR A 44 -9.50 2.73 -10.99
CA TYR A 44 -10.12 1.85 -10.00
C TYR A 44 -9.29 0.58 -9.86
N PHE A 45 -8.09 0.72 -9.28
CA PHE A 45 -7.16 -0.39 -9.14
C PHE A 45 -7.82 -1.56 -8.40
N MET A 46 -8.05 -2.66 -9.13
CA MET A 46 -8.55 -3.94 -8.62
C MET A 46 -9.90 -3.87 -7.89
N ASP A 47 -10.77 -2.93 -8.28
CA ASP A 47 -12.06 -2.66 -7.64
C ASP A 47 -11.95 -2.32 -6.13
N ILE A 48 -10.77 -1.89 -5.68
CA ILE A 48 -10.50 -1.56 -4.29
C ILE A 48 -11.12 -0.21 -3.96
N LYS A 49 -12.06 -0.21 -3.02
CA LYS A 49 -12.74 0.99 -2.56
C LYS A 49 -12.87 1.02 -1.04
N ALA A 50 -12.22 2.00 -0.43
CA ALA A 50 -12.51 2.45 0.92
C ALA A 50 -13.66 3.47 0.93
N ASP A 51 -14.20 3.77 2.10
CA ASP A 51 -15.29 4.74 2.25
C ASP A 51 -14.85 6.19 1.96
N SER A 52 -13.63 6.57 2.34
CA SER A 52 -13.09 7.91 2.10
C SER A 52 -11.58 8.00 2.33
N ARG A 53 -10.89 8.77 1.47
CA ARG A 53 -9.47 9.11 1.53
C ARG A 53 -8.58 7.90 1.81
N SER A 54 -8.11 7.24 0.78
CA SER A 54 -7.13 6.17 0.89
C SER A 54 -5.69 6.73 0.91
N VAL A 55 -4.83 6.06 1.67
CA VAL A 55 -3.40 6.27 1.75
C VAL A 55 -2.74 4.89 1.56
N PRO A 56 -2.27 4.58 0.35
CA PRO A 56 -1.68 3.27 0.05
C PRO A 56 -0.26 3.15 0.59
N ALA A 57 0.08 1.94 1.01
CA ALA A 57 1.43 1.43 1.23
C ALA A 57 1.49 -0.01 0.71
N LEU A 58 2.64 -0.40 0.18
CA LEU A 58 2.88 -1.74 -0.35
C LEU A 58 3.99 -2.41 0.44
N TYR A 59 3.81 -3.68 0.79
CA TYR A 59 4.81 -4.49 1.50
C TYR A 59 4.51 -5.97 1.34
N ASP A 60 5.54 -6.79 1.18
CA ASP A 60 5.44 -8.25 1.15
C ASP A 60 5.39 -8.79 2.60
N ILE A 61 4.18 -9.01 3.15
CA ILE A 61 4.01 -9.30 4.58
C ILE A 61 4.32 -10.76 4.97
N ASP A 62 4.29 -11.67 4.00
CA ASP A 62 4.51 -13.10 4.22
C ASP A 62 5.75 -13.65 3.51
N SER A 63 6.48 -12.80 2.80
CA SER A 63 7.74 -13.13 2.12
C SER A 63 7.58 -14.11 0.97
N ASP A 64 6.47 -14.04 0.23
CA ASP A 64 6.25 -14.81 -1.00
C ASP A 64 6.82 -14.13 -2.27
N GLY A 65 7.32 -12.90 -2.11
CA GLY A 65 7.95 -12.12 -3.15
C GLY A 65 6.97 -11.27 -3.95
N ASP A 66 5.71 -11.14 -3.56
CA ASP A 66 4.76 -10.20 -4.14
C ASP A 66 4.25 -9.17 -3.12
N LEU A 67 3.80 -8.01 -3.64
CA LEU A 67 3.47 -6.87 -2.79
C LEU A 67 2.01 -6.91 -2.36
N ASP A 68 1.78 -6.85 -1.06
CA ASP A 68 0.44 -6.66 -0.49
C ASP A 68 0.10 -5.19 -0.30
N LEU A 69 -1.21 -4.88 -0.34
CA LEU A 69 -1.70 -3.51 -0.23
C LEU A 69 -2.29 -3.23 1.16
N PHE A 70 -1.71 -2.22 1.80
CA PHE A 70 -2.19 -1.63 3.05
C PHE A 70 -2.76 -0.25 2.75
N LEU A 71 -3.97 0.02 3.25
CA LEU A 71 -4.60 1.34 3.13
C LEU A 71 -4.83 1.94 4.51
N GLY A 72 -4.32 3.14 4.73
CA GLY A 72 -4.88 4.04 5.71
C GLY A 72 -6.11 4.73 5.13
N THR A 73 -7.19 4.80 5.89
CA THR A 73 -8.45 5.40 5.42
C THR A 73 -8.99 6.42 6.41
N LYS A 74 -9.84 7.35 5.96
CA LYS A 74 -10.49 8.30 6.87
C LYS A 74 -11.58 7.64 7.73
N ILE A 75 -12.30 6.65 7.20
CA ILE A 75 -13.52 6.12 7.82
C ILE A 75 -13.38 4.65 8.22
N ASP A 76 -12.69 3.81 7.46
CA ASP A 76 -12.61 2.37 7.74
C ASP A 76 -11.42 1.98 8.64
N GLY A 77 -10.62 2.96 9.05
CA GLY A 77 -9.36 2.72 9.75
C GLY A 77 -8.30 2.21 8.78
N TYR A 78 -7.66 1.08 9.08
CA TYR A 78 -6.78 0.41 8.14
C TYR A 78 -7.47 -0.74 7.43
N LEU A 79 -7.22 -0.85 6.13
CA LEU A 79 -7.61 -1.99 5.31
C LEU A 79 -6.36 -2.73 4.84
N PHE A 80 -6.48 -4.05 4.70
CA PHE A 80 -5.45 -4.92 4.17
C PHE A 80 -6.02 -5.74 3.02
N TYR A 81 -5.26 -5.81 1.94
CA TYR A 81 -5.54 -6.61 0.77
C TYR A 81 -4.32 -7.46 0.48
N ARG A 82 -4.49 -8.76 0.64
CA ARG A 82 -3.51 -9.78 0.36
C ARG A 82 -3.47 -10.03 -1.14
N ASN A 83 -2.30 -9.90 -1.76
CA ASN A 83 -2.09 -10.40 -3.09
C ASN A 83 -1.96 -11.93 -3.01
N ASN A 84 -2.93 -12.63 -3.60
CA ASN A 84 -2.95 -14.09 -3.69
C ASN A 84 -2.58 -14.57 -5.10
N GLY A 85 -2.11 -13.66 -5.94
CA GLY A 85 -1.72 -13.90 -7.33
C GLY A 85 -0.22 -14.14 -7.45
N SER A 86 0.41 -13.38 -8.33
CA SER A 86 1.86 -13.17 -8.35
C SER A 86 2.13 -11.68 -8.45
N ALA A 87 3.42 -11.30 -8.49
CA ALA A 87 3.76 -9.91 -8.76
C ALA A 87 3.38 -9.49 -10.19
N GLU A 88 3.57 -10.36 -11.19
CA GLU A 88 3.27 -10.07 -12.60
C GLU A 88 1.77 -10.11 -12.90
N GLN A 89 1.00 -10.83 -12.09
CA GLN A 89 -0.46 -10.96 -12.19
C GLN A 89 -1.08 -10.84 -10.79
N PRO A 90 -1.13 -9.61 -10.24
CA PRO A 90 -1.63 -9.41 -8.90
C PRO A 90 -3.12 -9.76 -8.80
N SER A 91 -3.51 -10.35 -7.67
CA SER A 91 -4.88 -10.74 -7.35
C SER A 91 -5.18 -10.41 -5.88
N PHE A 92 -5.60 -9.17 -5.63
CA PHE A 92 -5.86 -8.66 -4.30
C PHE A 92 -7.18 -9.14 -3.72
N THR A 93 -7.14 -9.72 -2.52
CA THR A 93 -8.31 -10.12 -1.72
C THR A 93 -8.28 -9.40 -0.38
N LYS A 94 -9.41 -8.80 0.02
CA LYS A 94 -9.52 -8.15 1.32
C LYS A 94 -9.44 -9.19 2.44
N GLU A 95 -8.53 -8.97 3.37
CA GLU A 95 -8.33 -9.85 4.54
C GLU A 95 -8.41 -9.08 5.85
N SER A 96 -8.32 -9.80 6.97
CA SER A 96 -8.23 -9.17 8.29
C SER A 96 -6.90 -8.44 8.40
N PHE A 97 -6.92 -7.24 8.98
CA PHE A 97 -5.69 -6.49 9.19
C PHE A 97 -4.72 -7.30 10.06
N PRO A 98 -3.46 -7.51 9.65
CA PRO A 98 -2.58 -8.50 10.28
C PRO A 98 -2.02 -8.03 11.63
N PHE A 99 -2.19 -6.75 11.97
CA PHE A 99 -1.72 -6.18 13.23
C PHE A 99 -2.89 -5.93 14.18
N ASN A 100 -2.71 -6.29 15.45
CA ASN A 100 -3.70 -6.00 16.49
C ASN A 100 -3.57 -4.54 16.93
N ILE A 101 -4.10 -3.64 16.10
CA ILE A 101 -4.05 -2.19 16.34
C ILE A 101 -5.47 -1.65 16.44
N ASP A 102 -5.65 -0.71 17.36
CA ASP A 102 -6.93 -0.03 17.50
C ASP A 102 -7.30 0.69 16.21
N PHE A 103 -8.61 0.79 15.97
CA PHE A 103 -9.15 1.52 14.84
C PHE A 103 -8.65 2.97 14.85
N ILE A 104 -7.85 3.32 13.85
CA ILE A 104 -7.26 4.65 13.71
C ILE A 104 -7.65 5.24 12.36
N GLN A 105 -8.35 6.36 12.41
CA GLN A 105 -8.70 7.15 11.24
C GLN A 105 -7.50 7.95 10.72
N LEU A 106 -7.45 8.13 9.40
CA LEU A 106 -6.42 8.89 8.68
C LEU A 106 -5.00 8.37 8.98
N GLY A 107 -4.86 7.04 9.07
CA GLY A 107 -3.57 6.39 9.14
C GLY A 107 -2.74 6.68 7.89
N THR A 108 -1.42 6.76 8.05
CA THR A 108 -0.47 6.83 6.93
C THR A 108 0.49 5.64 7.06
N PRO A 109 0.08 4.44 6.61
CA PRO A 109 0.89 3.23 6.76
C PRO A 109 2.24 3.38 6.05
N HIS A 110 3.28 2.81 6.64
CA HIS A 110 4.62 2.72 6.10
C HIS A 110 5.31 1.49 6.68
N PHE A 111 6.24 0.90 5.92
CA PHE A 111 7.02 -0.24 6.35
C PHE A 111 8.49 0.11 6.28
N VAL A 112 9.22 -0.14 7.36
CA VAL A 112 10.66 0.08 7.43
C VAL A 112 11.27 -0.87 8.45
N ASP A 113 12.37 -1.52 8.08
CA ASP A 113 13.22 -2.27 9.01
C ASP A 113 14.05 -1.26 9.82
N PHE A 114 13.64 -1.02 11.07
CA PHE A 114 14.27 -0.03 11.94
C PHE A 114 15.32 -0.65 12.87
N ASP A 115 15.18 -1.93 13.22
CA ASP A 115 16.09 -2.62 14.14
C ASP A 115 17.18 -3.43 13.44
N GLY A 116 17.09 -3.58 12.11
CA GLY A 116 18.08 -4.22 11.26
C GLY A 116 18.00 -5.74 11.28
N ASP A 117 16.88 -6.33 11.68
CA ASP A 117 16.67 -7.77 11.72
C ASP A 117 16.27 -8.40 10.38
N GLY A 118 15.99 -7.56 9.37
CA GLY A 118 15.57 -7.96 8.03
C GLY A 118 14.07 -8.16 7.86
N VAL A 119 13.26 -7.85 8.87
CA VAL A 119 11.80 -7.80 8.83
C VAL A 119 11.38 -6.35 8.98
N ALA A 120 10.52 -5.82 8.09
CA ALA A 120 10.08 -4.45 8.25
C ALA A 120 9.00 -4.31 9.34
N GLU A 121 9.10 -3.25 10.14
CA GLU A 121 8.07 -2.85 11.07
C GLU A 121 7.02 -1.96 10.41
N PHE A 122 5.80 -2.07 10.92
CA PHE A 122 4.71 -1.18 10.53
C PHE A 122 4.77 0.10 11.33
N LEU A 123 4.90 1.22 10.61
CA LEU A 123 4.84 2.57 11.15
C LEU A 123 3.63 3.29 10.58
N SER A 124 2.91 4.05 11.41
CA SER A 124 1.85 4.90 10.89
C SER A 124 1.65 6.19 11.69
N GLY A 125 1.57 7.30 10.97
CA GLY A 125 1.09 8.57 11.50
C GLY A 125 -0.42 8.54 11.66
N THR A 126 -0.92 9.10 12.76
CA THR A 126 -2.35 9.04 13.11
C THR A 126 -2.97 10.43 13.30
N ARG A 127 -4.30 10.53 13.11
CA ARG A 127 -5.05 11.79 13.32
C ARG A 127 -4.82 12.43 14.70
N GLY A 128 -4.58 11.62 15.72
CA GLY A 128 -4.41 12.07 17.12
C GLY A 128 -3.06 12.72 17.42
N GLY A 129 -2.11 12.71 16.47
CA GLY A 129 -0.72 13.05 16.74
C GLY A 129 -0.05 11.92 17.50
N GLY A 130 0.56 11.01 16.77
CA GLY A 130 1.24 9.84 17.34
C GLY A 130 1.77 8.95 16.24
N LEU A 131 2.85 8.24 16.54
CA LEU A 131 3.39 7.17 15.72
C LEU A 131 2.87 5.85 16.30
N LEU A 132 2.15 5.08 15.50
CA LEU A 132 1.93 3.67 15.81
C LEU A 132 3.12 2.88 15.28
N TYR A 133 3.67 2.02 16.13
CA TYR A 133 4.77 1.11 15.80
C TYR A 133 4.32 -0.31 16.13
N TYR A 134 4.60 -1.25 15.23
CA TYR A 134 4.40 -2.66 15.46
C TYR A 134 5.61 -3.44 14.93
N SER A 135 6.32 -4.10 15.85
CA SER A 135 7.26 -5.19 15.57
C SER A 135 6.60 -6.53 15.93
N LYS A 136 6.98 -7.59 15.20
CA LYS A 136 6.60 -8.97 15.56
C LYS A 136 7.26 -9.42 16.85
#